data_AF-A0A952WF38-F1
#
_entry.id   AF-A0A952WF38-F1
#
_cell.length_a   1.000
_cell.length_b   1.000
_cell.length_c   1.000
_cell.angle_alpha   90.00
_cell.angle_beta   90.00
_cell.angle_gamma   90.00
#
_symmetry.space_group_name_H-M   'P 1'
#
loop_
_entity.id
_entity.type
_entity.pdbx_description
1 polymer ?
#
loop_
_entity_poly.entity_id
_entity_poly.type
_entity_poly.pdbx_seq_one_letter_code
_entity_poly.pdbx_strand_id
1 'polypeptide(L)'
;MAKAAPQRRVQCYHCRHRFDISSRAMSVPCPKCAKALIVEDVVINTAHNVRKIQTCGKVIIEKKGRVVAQSIEAHGGVEVEGIVEAKVLSGGPVRIGAKAQWKGDLAAPSLTAELGCRIERGFFTIPDDALGVADLTPDDTA
;
A
#
# COMPACT_ATOMS: atom_id res chain seq x y z
N MET A 1 4.59 34.91 5.25
CA MET A 1 3.59 34.26 4.37
C MET A 1 3.48 32.80 4.79
N ALA A 2 2.29 32.32 5.12
CA ALA A 2 2.09 30.97 5.68
C ALA A 2 2.46 29.93 4.62
N LYS A 3 3.51 29.14 4.88
CA LYS A 3 3.94 28.03 4.03
C LYS A 3 2.75 27.07 3.91
N ALA A 4 2.18 26.95 2.71
CA ALA A 4 1.09 26.02 2.44
C ALA A 4 1.48 24.65 2.99
N ALA A 5 0.61 24.06 3.82
CA ALA A 5 0.88 22.72 4.34
C ALA A 5 1.06 21.77 3.14
N PRO A 6 2.03 20.86 3.15
CA PRO A 6 2.23 19.95 2.03
C PRO A 6 0.93 19.19 1.82
N GLN A 7 0.36 19.28 0.62
CA GLN A 7 -0.83 18.53 0.25
C GLN A 7 -0.38 17.28 -0.49
N ARG A 8 -1.06 16.16 -0.24
CA ARG A 8 -0.86 14.93 -1.01
C ARG A 8 -2.18 14.54 -1.65
N ARG A 9 -2.12 14.06 -2.88
CA ARG A 9 -3.29 13.53 -3.58
C ARG A 9 -3.48 12.07 -3.20
N VAL A 10 -4.70 11.70 -2.82
CA VAL A 10 -5.07 10.33 -2.50
C VAL A 10 -6.25 9.86 -3.32
N GLN A 11 -6.35 8.56 -3.54
CA GLN A 11 -7.52 7.93 -4.14
C GLN A 11 -8.30 7.15 -3.08
N CYS A 12 -9.63 7.29 -3.10
CA CYS A 12 -10.50 6.50 -2.25
C CYS A 12 -10.51 5.03 -2.69
N TYR A 13 -10.09 4.10 -1.83
CA TYR A 13 -10.17 2.65 -2.11
C TYR A 13 -11.60 2.10 -2.21
N HIS A 14 -12.64 2.88 -1.83
CA HIS A 14 -14.04 2.47 -1.99
C HIS A 14 -14.71 2.94 -3.28
N CYS A 15 -14.50 4.19 -3.69
CA CYS A 15 -15.21 4.79 -4.83
C CYS A 15 -14.29 5.31 -5.93
N ARG A 16 -12.97 5.14 -5.77
CA ARG A 16 -11.91 5.57 -6.70
C ARG A 16 -11.85 7.07 -6.98
N HIS A 17 -12.57 7.88 -6.21
CA HIS A 17 -12.49 9.34 -6.28
C HIS A 17 -11.12 9.83 -5.75
N ARG A 18 -10.48 10.71 -6.53
CA ARG A 18 -9.19 11.33 -6.19
C ARG A 18 -9.43 12.71 -5.60
N PHE A 19 -8.73 13.05 -4.53
CA PHE A 19 -8.84 14.35 -3.86
C PHE A 19 -7.56 14.66 -3.08
N ASP A 20 -7.37 15.94 -2.79
CA ASP A 20 -6.17 16.43 -2.11
C ASP A 20 -6.42 16.55 -0.60
N ILE A 21 -5.46 16.07 0.18
CA ILE A 21 -5.51 16.07 1.65
C ILE A 21 -4.25 16.71 2.21
N SER A 22 -4.32 17.12 3.48
CA SER A 22 -3.10 17.51 4.18
C SER A 22 -2.18 16.29 4.34
N SER A 23 -0.88 16.49 4.12
CA SER A 23 0.17 15.49 4.35
C SER A 23 0.13 14.87 5.75
N ARG A 24 -0.37 15.62 6.75
CA ARG A 24 -0.48 15.18 8.15
C ARG A 24 -1.80 14.51 8.51
N ALA A 25 -2.77 14.42 7.60
CA ALA A 25 -4.01 13.71 7.88
C ALA A 25 -3.74 12.20 8.01
N MET A 26 -4.27 11.59 9.08
CA MET A 26 -4.18 10.15 9.37
C MET A 26 -5.40 9.39 8.85
N SER A 27 -6.57 9.99 8.98
CA SER A 27 -7.82 9.51 8.38
C SER A 27 -8.61 10.68 7.82
N VAL A 28 -9.31 10.43 6.72
CA VAL A 28 -10.14 11.42 6.04
C VAL A 28 -11.43 10.78 5.54
N PRO A 29 -12.58 11.43 5.70
CA PRO A 29 -13.78 11.02 4.99
C PRO A 29 -13.64 11.35 3.51
N CYS A 30 -14.00 10.42 2.64
CA CYS A 30 -14.06 10.72 1.21
C CYS A 30 -15.17 11.75 0.93
N PRO A 31 -14.90 12.85 0.20
CA PRO A 31 -15.92 13.87 -0.10
C PRO A 31 -17.06 13.35 -0.98
N LYS A 32 -16.85 12.23 -1.70
CA LYS A 32 -17.86 11.65 -2.61
C LYS A 32 -18.73 10.57 -1.95
N CYS A 33 -18.14 9.68 -1.14
CA CYS A 33 -18.87 8.55 -0.56
C CYS A 33 -19.03 8.62 0.97
N ALA A 34 -18.48 9.67 1.60
CA ALA A 34 -18.48 9.91 3.05
C ALA A 34 -17.88 8.79 3.92
N LYS A 35 -17.29 7.75 3.32
CA LYS A 35 -16.61 6.67 4.04
C LYS A 35 -15.25 7.14 4.53
N ALA A 36 -14.90 6.73 5.75
CA ALA A 36 -13.60 6.98 6.33
C ALA A 36 -12.52 6.20 5.58
N LEU A 37 -11.43 6.89 5.26
CA LEU A 37 -10.25 6.34 4.61
C LEU A 37 -9.07 6.44 5.55
N ILE A 38 -8.33 5.34 5.69
CA ILE A 38 -7.03 5.33 6.36
C ILE A 38 -6.01 5.80 5.33
N VAL A 39 -5.32 6.90 5.63
CA VAL A 39 -4.31 7.49 4.73
C VAL A 39 -2.90 7.40 5.33
N GLU A 40 -2.80 7.01 6.59
CA GLU A 40 -1.53 6.69 7.24
C GLU A 40 -0.94 5.37 6.79
N ASP A 41 0.35 5.20 7.07
CA ASP A 41 1.06 3.96 6.81
C ASP A 41 0.70 2.93 7.89
N VAL A 42 0.40 1.71 7.46
CA VAL A 42 0.03 0.61 8.34
C VAL A 42 1.26 -0.24 8.62
N VAL A 43 1.78 -0.16 9.84
CA VAL A 43 2.94 -0.95 10.29
C VAL A 43 2.46 -2.18 11.03
N ILE A 44 2.93 -3.35 10.60
CA ILE A 44 2.56 -4.65 11.15
C ILE A 44 3.80 -5.35 11.68
N ASN A 45 3.88 -5.44 13.01
CA ASN A 45 5.01 -6.00 13.74
C ASN A 45 4.68 -7.30 14.49
N THR A 46 3.41 -7.71 14.47
CA THR A 46 2.91 -8.94 15.11
C THR A 46 2.09 -9.78 14.13
N ALA A 47 1.54 -10.89 14.60
CA ALA A 47 0.69 -11.74 13.79
C ALA A 47 -0.74 -11.17 13.69
N HIS A 48 -1.14 -10.74 12.49
CA HIS A 48 -2.49 -10.26 12.20
C HIS A 48 -3.21 -11.25 11.28
N ASN A 49 -4.35 -11.74 11.73
CA ASN A 49 -5.29 -12.50 10.91
C ASN A 49 -6.55 -11.64 10.72
N VAL A 50 -6.69 -11.06 9.53
CA VAL A 50 -7.76 -10.11 9.22
C VAL A 50 -8.30 -10.40 7.84
N ARG A 51 -9.57 -10.09 7.57
CA ARG A 51 -10.12 -10.31 6.22
C ARG A 51 -9.50 -9.38 5.19
N LYS A 52 -9.40 -8.09 5.50
CA LYS A 52 -8.92 -7.07 4.58
C LYS A 52 -8.08 -6.02 5.28
N ILE A 53 -7.04 -5.54 4.61
CA ILE A 53 -6.25 -4.38 5.01
C ILE A 53 -6.33 -3.39 3.86
N GLN A 54 -6.78 -2.16 4.12
CA GLN A 54 -6.90 -1.13 3.10
C GLN A 54 -6.34 0.18 3.63
N THR A 55 -5.40 0.77 2.91
CA THR A 55 -4.83 2.08 3.22
C THR A 55 -4.47 2.82 1.94
N CYS A 56 -4.62 4.15 1.95
CA CYS A 56 -4.05 5.00 0.90
C CYS A 56 -2.54 5.23 1.11
N GLY A 57 -2.01 4.90 2.29
CA GLY A 57 -0.58 4.95 2.60
C GLY A 57 0.14 3.67 2.21
N LYS A 58 1.31 3.46 2.83
CA LYS A 58 2.10 2.24 2.70
C LYS A 58 1.65 1.16 3.67
N VAL A 59 1.86 -0.10 3.31
CA VAL A 59 1.79 -1.22 4.25
C VAL A 59 3.20 -1.73 4.50
N ILE A 60 3.63 -1.71 5.76
CA ILE A 60 4.98 -2.11 6.18
C ILE A 60 4.84 -3.33 7.10
N ILE A 61 5.28 -4.49 6.62
CA ILE A 61 5.30 -5.73 7.38
C ILE A 61 6.73 -5.93 7.88
N GLU A 62 6.96 -5.72 9.16
CA GLU A 62 8.29 -5.86 9.74
C GLU A 62 8.73 -7.33 9.85
N LYS A 63 9.99 -7.57 10.22
CA LYS A 63 10.60 -8.91 10.33
C LYS A 63 9.84 -9.88 11.24
N LYS A 64 9.19 -9.37 12.30
CA LYS A 64 8.35 -10.16 13.22
C LYS A 64 6.88 -10.19 12.81
N GLY A 65 6.50 -9.37 11.83
CA GLY A 65 5.15 -9.29 11.31
C GLY A 65 4.76 -10.55 10.53
N ARG A 66 3.57 -11.04 10.81
CA ARG A 66 2.94 -12.10 10.01
C ARG A 66 1.53 -11.68 9.65
N VAL A 67 1.26 -11.50 8.37
CA VAL A 67 -0.07 -11.12 7.89
C VAL A 67 -0.68 -12.29 7.15
N VAL A 68 -1.87 -12.70 7.60
CA VAL A 68 -2.74 -13.59 6.83
C VAL A 68 -4.03 -12.83 6.57
N ALA A 69 -4.27 -12.49 5.31
CA ALA A 69 -5.44 -11.76 4.89
C ALA A 69 -5.99 -12.22 3.55
N GLN A 70 -7.28 -11.99 3.30
CA GLN A 70 -7.86 -12.32 2.00
C GLN A 70 -7.42 -11.30 0.94
N SER A 71 -7.37 -10.02 1.30
CA SER A 71 -6.93 -8.95 0.39
C SER A 71 -6.23 -7.81 1.11
N ILE A 72 -5.14 -7.31 0.55
CA ILE A 72 -4.44 -6.09 0.98
C ILE A 72 -4.47 -5.09 -0.17
N GLU A 73 -4.94 -3.88 0.09
CA GLU A 73 -4.92 -2.77 -0.86
C GLU A 73 -4.14 -1.60 -0.25
N ALA A 74 -3.02 -1.23 -0.86
CA ALA A 74 -2.13 -0.19 -0.36
C ALA A 74 -1.77 0.77 -1.49
N HIS A 75 -2.18 2.04 -1.44
CA HIS A 75 -1.90 2.95 -2.56
C HIS A 75 -0.49 3.51 -2.52
N GLY A 76 0.11 3.66 -1.34
CA GLY A 76 1.45 4.23 -1.17
C GLY A 76 2.61 3.25 -1.37
N GLY A 77 2.33 1.95 -1.53
CA GLY A 77 3.34 0.89 -1.67
C GLY A 77 3.25 -0.18 -0.58
N VAL A 78 4.05 -1.23 -0.73
CA VAL A 78 4.12 -2.34 0.23
C VAL A 78 5.57 -2.72 0.49
N GLU A 79 5.96 -2.77 1.77
CA GLU A 79 7.29 -3.20 2.20
C GLU A 79 7.13 -4.43 3.09
N VAL A 80 7.79 -5.53 2.73
CA VAL A 80 7.66 -6.81 3.42
C VAL A 80 9.02 -7.32 3.84
N GLU A 81 9.25 -7.41 5.15
CA GLU A 81 10.43 -8.00 5.79
C GLU A 81 10.08 -9.30 6.54
N GLY A 82 8.78 -9.55 6.78
CA GLY A 82 8.25 -10.71 7.49
C GLY A 82 7.53 -11.71 6.58
N ILE A 83 6.38 -12.20 7.03
CA ILE A 83 5.57 -13.19 6.29
C ILE A 83 4.25 -12.55 5.86
N VAL A 84 3.93 -12.65 4.58
CA VAL A 84 2.65 -12.19 4.02
C VAL A 84 1.95 -13.33 3.29
N GLU A 85 0.68 -13.52 3.60
CA GLU A 85 -0.23 -14.44 2.91
C GLU A 85 -1.51 -13.69 2.56
N ALA A 86 -1.58 -13.15 1.35
CA ALA A 86 -2.73 -12.39 0.87
C ALA A 86 -2.69 -12.15 -0.65
N LYS A 87 -3.83 -11.76 -1.22
CA LYS A 87 -3.89 -11.08 -2.51
C LYS A 87 -3.58 -9.60 -2.31
N VAL A 88 -2.45 -9.13 -2.82
CA VAL A 88 -1.97 -7.75 -2.64
C VAL A 88 -2.17 -6.94 -3.91
N LEU A 89 -2.79 -5.79 -3.75
CA LEU A 89 -2.97 -4.78 -4.78
C LEU A 89 -2.27 -3.51 -4.31
N SER A 90 -1.12 -3.21 -4.89
CA SER A 90 -0.29 -2.06 -4.54
C SER A 90 -0.38 -1.00 -5.62
N GLY A 91 -0.62 0.23 -5.18
CA GLY A 91 -0.57 1.42 -6.02
C GLY A 91 0.82 2.01 -6.18
N GLY A 92 1.69 1.69 -5.24
CA GLY A 92 3.07 2.12 -5.21
C GLY A 92 4.04 0.95 -5.39
N PRO A 93 5.35 1.23 -5.31
CA PRO A 93 6.38 0.20 -5.41
C PRO A 93 6.23 -0.83 -4.30
N VAL A 94 6.52 -2.10 -4.62
CA VAL A 94 6.57 -3.19 -3.66
C VAL A 94 8.01 -3.62 -3.43
N ARG A 95 8.43 -3.71 -2.16
CA ARG A 95 9.74 -4.19 -1.74
C ARG A 95 9.60 -5.45 -0.89
N ILE A 96 10.26 -6.52 -1.31
CA ILE A 96 10.35 -7.78 -0.58
C ILE A 96 11.78 -7.93 -0.06
N GLY A 97 11.94 -7.93 1.26
CA GLY A 97 13.22 -8.05 1.95
C GLY A 97 13.82 -9.45 1.87
N ALA A 98 15.13 -9.55 2.13
CA ALA A 98 15.93 -10.77 1.91
C ALA A 98 15.46 -12.01 2.69
N LYS A 99 14.73 -11.85 3.80
CA LYS A 99 14.20 -12.97 4.60
C LYS A 99 12.67 -13.08 4.56
N ALA A 100 12.03 -12.28 3.72
CA ALA A 100 10.59 -12.23 3.64
C ALA A 100 10.03 -13.48 2.95
N GLN A 101 8.85 -13.90 3.40
CA GLN A 101 8.08 -14.96 2.75
C GLN A 101 6.79 -14.38 2.20
N TRP A 102 6.57 -14.59 0.90
CA TRP A 102 5.39 -14.12 0.20
C TRP A 102 4.52 -15.29 -0.24
N LYS A 103 3.23 -15.22 0.05
CA LYS A 103 2.21 -16.17 -0.42
C LYS A 103 1.00 -15.43 -0.95
N GLY A 104 0.59 -15.72 -2.17
CA GLY A 104 -0.57 -15.12 -2.82
C GLY A 104 -0.21 -14.15 -3.94
N ASP A 105 -1.25 -13.61 -4.57
CA ASP A 105 -1.11 -12.81 -5.78
C ASP A 105 -0.60 -11.40 -5.48
N LEU A 106 0.14 -10.83 -6.42
CA LEU A 106 0.61 -9.46 -6.37
C LEU A 106 0.28 -8.73 -7.68
N ALA A 107 -0.36 -7.57 -7.56
CA ALA A 107 -0.47 -6.60 -8.63
C ALA A 107 0.15 -5.27 -8.16
N ALA A 108 1.15 -4.79 -8.88
CA ALA A 108 1.88 -3.58 -8.51
C ALA A 108 2.54 -2.91 -9.74
N PRO A 109 2.79 -1.59 -9.71
CA PRO A 109 3.51 -0.91 -10.77
C PRO A 109 4.97 -1.35 -10.85
N SER A 110 5.60 -1.68 -9.71
CA SER A 110 6.97 -2.16 -9.65
C SER A 110 7.19 -3.09 -8.45
N LEU A 111 8.15 -4.00 -8.60
CA LEU A 111 8.58 -4.93 -7.56
C LEU A 111 10.10 -4.96 -7.48
N THR A 112 10.62 -4.80 -6.27
CA THR A 112 12.01 -5.06 -5.92
C THR A 112 12.06 -6.20 -4.92
N ALA A 113 12.73 -7.29 -5.29
CA ALA A 113 12.93 -8.44 -4.44
C ALA A 113 14.41 -8.58 -4.09
N GLU A 114 14.72 -8.65 -2.80
CA GLU A 114 16.08 -8.87 -2.33
C GLU A 114 16.47 -10.35 -2.42
N LEU A 115 17.76 -10.60 -2.62
CA LEU A 115 18.32 -11.95 -2.68
C LEU A 115 18.06 -12.69 -1.36
N GLY A 116 17.47 -13.89 -1.47
CA GLY A 116 17.11 -14.74 -0.32
C GLY A 116 15.62 -14.75 0.01
N CYS A 117 14.82 -13.84 -0.56
CA CYS A 117 13.38 -13.86 -0.35
C CYS A 117 12.75 -15.14 -0.91
N ARG A 118 11.63 -15.57 -0.30
CA ARG A 118 10.91 -16.76 -0.72
C ARG A 118 9.50 -16.40 -1.17
N ILE A 119 9.21 -16.62 -2.44
CA ILE A 119 7.88 -16.45 -3.02
C ILE A 119 7.28 -17.84 -3.24
N GLU A 120 6.19 -18.14 -2.54
CA GLU A 120 5.50 -19.42 -2.58
C GLU A 120 4.05 -19.22 -2.99
N ARG A 121 3.70 -19.66 -4.21
CA ARG A 121 2.34 -19.59 -4.78
C ARG A 121 1.87 -18.14 -4.99
N GLY A 122 1.35 -17.86 -6.17
CA GLY A 122 0.76 -16.56 -6.49
C GLY A 122 1.09 -16.11 -7.90
N PHE A 123 0.22 -15.27 -8.46
CA PHE A 123 0.43 -14.63 -9.74
C PHE A 123 0.89 -13.18 -9.54
N PHE A 124 2.01 -12.83 -10.16
CA PHE A 124 2.63 -11.52 -10.06
C PHE A 124 2.40 -10.77 -11.37
N THR A 125 1.65 -9.68 -11.32
CA THR A 125 1.35 -8.82 -12.47
C THR A 125 2.07 -7.50 -12.29
N ILE A 126 3.18 -7.33 -13.01
CA ILE A 126 4.04 -6.15 -12.96
C ILE A 126 4.49 -5.81 -14.39
N PRO A 127 4.37 -4.56 -14.86
CA PRO A 127 3.67 -3.46 -14.20
C PRO A 127 2.14 -3.66 -14.27
N ASP A 128 1.46 -3.43 -13.15
CA ASP A 128 0.00 -3.30 -13.10
C ASP A 128 -0.37 -1.93 -12.53
N ASP A 129 -1.10 -1.14 -13.32
CA ASP A 129 -1.69 0.14 -12.90
C ASP A 129 -3.22 0.04 -12.84
N ALA A 130 -3.77 -1.12 -12.48
CA ALA A 130 -5.22 -1.29 -12.35
C ALA A 130 -5.83 -0.38 -11.27
N LEU A 131 -5.00 0.16 -10.37
CA LEU A 131 -5.41 1.18 -9.41
C LEU A 131 -5.44 2.59 -10.02
N GLY A 132 -4.67 2.86 -11.09
CA GLY A 132 -4.54 4.19 -11.68
C GLY A 132 -4.04 5.19 -10.65
N VAL A 133 -3.01 4.81 -9.90
CA VAL A 133 -2.44 5.64 -8.82
C VAL A 133 -0.96 5.91 -9.02
N ALA A 134 -0.35 5.35 -10.06
CA ALA A 134 1.01 5.69 -10.47
C ALA A 134 1.16 7.21 -10.71
N ASP A 135 0.14 7.87 -11.29
CA ASP A 135 0.14 9.32 -11.55
C ASP A 135 -0.07 10.20 -10.30
N LEU A 136 -0.19 9.60 -9.11
CA LEU A 136 -0.35 10.35 -7.85
C LEU A 136 0.98 10.68 -7.19
N THR A 137 2.11 10.24 -7.74
CA THR A 137 3.42 10.73 -7.29
C THR A 137 3.45 12.23 -7.49
N PRO A 138 3.78 13.02 -6.46
CA PRO A 138 4.00 14.44 -6.67
C PRO A 138 5.14 14.60 -7.69
N ASP A 139 4.82 15.18 -8.84
CA ASP A 139 5.78 15.82 -9.73
C ASP A 139 6.56 16.85 -8.92
N ASP A 140 7.66 16.43 -8.28
CA ASP A 140 8.72 17.30 -7.78
C ASP A 140 9.98 17.01 -8.61
N THR A 141 10.00 17.54 -9.83
CA THR A 141 11.26 18.02 -10.42
C THR A 141 11.00 19.28 -11.25
N ALA A 142 10.97 20.42 -10.57
CA ALA A 142 11.27 21.73 -11.12
C ALA A 142 12.27 22.44 -10.20
#